data_AF-A0A7K1FFE4-F1
#
_entry.id   AF-A0A7K1FFE4-F1
#
_cell.length_a   1.000
_cell.length_b   1.000
_cell.length_c   1.000
_cell.angle_alpha   90.00
_cell.angle_beta   90.00
_cell.angle_gamma   90.00
#
_symmetry.space_group_name_H-M   'P 1'
#
loop_
_entity.id
_entity.type
_entity.pdbx_description
1 polymer ?
#
loop_
_entity_poly.entity_id
_entity_poly.type
_entity_poly.pdbx_seq_one_letter_code
_entity_poly.pdbx_strand_id
1 'polypeptide(L)'
;MTHALTGPEPGGLIRRLRARPVSAWQHGDRIPAARAALDDLAAAAAQQECRPVPAVPDLGAHALVDQLEVLFADAARSGVDPALIRRLTDALATRLGVTA
;
A
#
# COMPACT_ATOMS: atom_id res chain seq x y z
N MET A 1 22.54 -19.60 -0.64
CA MET A 1 21.42 -19.68 0.32
C MET A 1 20.60 -18.42 0.20
N THR A 2 19.58 -18.45 -0.66
CA THR A 2 18.68 -17.33 -0.94
C THR A 2 17.60 -17.30 0.14
N HIS A 3 17.64 -16.28 1.01
CA HIS A 3 16.54 -15.99 1.92
C HIS A 3 15.34 -15.59 1.06
N ALA A 4 14.41 -16.52 0.84
CA ALA A 4 13.11 -16.20 0.27
C ALA A 4 12.42 -15.23 1.23
N LEU A 5 12.29 -13.98 0.81
CA LEU A 5 11.48 -12.99 1.50
C LEU A 5 10.02 -13.33 1.19
N THR A 6 9.49 -14.31 1.91
CA THR A 6 8.13 -14.85 1.74
C THR A 6 7.08 -13.88 2.32
N GLY A 7 7.10 -12.63 1.87
CA GLY A 7 6.03 -11.65 2.05
C GLY A 7 5.50 -11.24 0.68
N PRO A 8 4.24 -10.80 0.56
CA PRO A 8 3.75 -10.26 -0.70
C PRO A 8 4.64 -9.09 -1.12
N GLU A 9 5.36 -9.24 -2.23
CA GLU A 9 5.93 -8.08 -2.90
C GLU A 9 4.78 -7.12 -3.26
N PRO A 10 5.00 -5.79 -3.25
CA PRO A 10 3.95 -4.81 -3.54
C PRO A 10 3.14 -5.16 -4.78
N GLY A 11 3.79 -5.62 -5.86
CA GLY A 11 3.11 -6.06 -7.08
C GLY A 11 2.17 -7.26 -6.89
N GLY A 12 2.51 -8.20 -6.00
CA GLY A 12 1.67 -9.34 -5.64
C GLY A 12 0.39 -8.91 -4.90
N LEU A 13 0.51 -7.96 -3.97
CA LEU A 13 -0.62 -7.37 -3.25
C LEU A 13 -1.53 -6.59 -4.22
N ILE A 14 -0.96 -5.69 -5.03
CA ILE A 14 -1.70 -4.88 -6.01
C ILE A 14 -2.47 -5.76 -6.98
N ARG A 15 -1.85 -6.83 -7.50
CA ARG A 15 -2.53 -7.78 -8.41
C ARG A 15 -3.75 -8.42 -7.75
N ARG A 16 -3.65 -8.84 -6.49
CA ARG A 16 -4.76 -9.45 -5.74
C ARG A 16 -5.87 -8.45 -5.44
N LEU A 17 -5.51 -7.20 -5.13
CA LEU A 17 -6.46 -6.11 -4.92
C LEU A 17 -7.22 -5.75 -6.19
N ARG A 18 -6.53 -5.68 -7.35
CA ARG A 18 -7.18 -5.46 -8.66
C ARG A 18 -8.14 -6.58 -9.05
N ALA A 19 -7.84 -7.82 -8.68
CA ALA A 19 -8.70 -8.97 -8.99
C ALA A 19 -9.98 -9.05 -8.14
N ARG A 20 -10.10 -8.25 -7.07
CA ARG A 20 -11.29 -8.27 -6.20
C ARG A 20 -12.44 -7.44 -6.79
N PRO A 21 -13.69 -7.93 -6.71
CA PRO A 21 -14.85 -7.13 -7.08
C PRO A 21 -15.05 -5.96 -6.11
N VAL A 22 -15.62 -4.84 -6.59
CA VAL A 22 -15.88 -3.63 -5.77
C VAL A 22 -16.70 -3.94 -4.51
N SER A 23 -17.63 -4.87 -4.56
CA SER A 23 -18.42 -5.31 -3.40
C SER A 23 -17.54 -5.88 -2.28
N ALA A 24 -16.39 -6.47 -2.59
CA ALA A 24 -15.44 -6.94 -1.60
C ALA A 24 -14.73 -5.78 -0.86
N TRP A 25 -14.70 -4.58 -1.43
CA TRP A 25 -14.15 -3.38 -0.78
C TRP A 25 -15.12 -2.72 0.19
N GLN A 26 -16.42 -2.85 -0.09
CA GLN A 26 -17.49 -2.34 0.77
C GLN A 26 -17.72 -3.20 2.03
N HIS A 27 -17.03 -4.35 2.13
CA HIS A 27 -17.17 -5.26 3.25
C HIS A 27 -16.11 -4.98 4.33
N GLY A 28 -16.57 -4.57 5.51
CA GLY A 28 -15.73 -4.26 6.67
C GLY A 28 -14.89 -3.00 6.50
N ASP A 29 -13.81 -2.88 7.29
CA ASP A 29 -12.98 -1.66 7.35
C ASP A 29 -11.92 -1.58 6.25
N ARG A 30 -12.15 -2.19 5.08
CA ARG A 30 -11.12 -2.31 4.02
C ARG A 30 -10.79 -0.97 3.37
N ILE A 31 -11.79 -0.12 3.11
CA ILE A 31 -11.56 1.23 2.56
C ILE A 31 -10.83 2.12 3.58
N PRO A 32 -11.29 2.23 4.85
CA PRO A 32 -10.54 2.94 5.89
C PRO A 32 -9.10 2.42 6.07
N ALA A 33 -8.90 1.10 6.07
CA ALA A 33 -7.57 0.50 6.21
C ALA A 33 -6.64 0.82 5.02
N ALA A 34 -7.17 0.80 3.80
CA ALA A 34 -6.41 1.21 2.62
C ALA A 34 -6.02 2.69 2.69
N ARG A 35 -6.91 3.56 3.16
CA ARG A 35 -6.61 4.99 3.35
C ARG A 35 -5.54 5.24 4.40
N ALA A 36 -5.65 4.61 5.57
CA ALA A 36 -4.63 4.74 6.61
C ALA A 36 -3.24 4.31 6.13
N ALA A 37 -3.15 3.25 5.31
CA ALA A 37 -1.88 2.83 4.74
C ALA A 37 -1.35 3.78 3.65
N LEU A 38 -2.25 4.41 2.88
CA LEU A 38 -1.88 5.48 1.95
C LEU A 38 -1.30 6.68 2.70
N ASP A 39 -1.91 7.07 3.83
CA ASP A 39 -1.42 8.15 4.68
C ASP A 39 -0.04 7.80 5.28
N ASP A 40 0.15 6.58 5.77
CA ASP A 40 1.44 6.10 6.31
C ASP A 40 2.55 6.13 5.23
N LEU A 41 2.24 5.67 4.01
CA LEU A 41 3.17 5.69 2.87
C LEU A 41 3.51 7.11 2.43
N ALA A 42 2.50 7.97 2.31
CA ALA A 42 2.68 9.37 1.95
C ALA A 42 3.52 10.10 3.00
N ALA A 43 3.31 9.81 4.30
CA ALA A 43 4.11 10.37 5.38
C ALA A 43 5.58 9.90 5.32
N ALA A 44 5.81 8.61 5.05
CA ALA A 44 7.17 8.07 4.93
C ALA A 44 7.93 8.69 3.74
N ALA A 45 7.29 8.82 2.57
CA ALA A 45 7.88 9.47 1.39
C ALA A 45 8.14 10.96 1.63
N ALA A 46 7.16 11.67 2.21
CA ALA A 46 7.25 13.09 2.53
C ALA A 46 8.39 13.40 3.52
N GLN A 47 8.60 12.55 4.54
CA GLN A 47 9.72 12.70 5.48
C GLN A 47 11.08 12.56 4.80
N GLN A 48 11.22 11.64 3.83
CA GLN A 48 12.48 11.49 3.07
C GLN A 48 12.74 12.67 2.14
N GLU A 49 11.69 13.22 1.52
CA GLU A 49 11.83 14.35 0.59
C GLU A 49 11.82 15.73 1.27
N CYS A 50 11.68 15.79 2.60
CA CYS A 50 11.42 17.03 3.34
C CYS A 50 10.23 17.83 2.77
N ARG A 51 9.20 17.12 2.30
CA ARG A 51 7.98 17.71 1.72
C ARG A 51 6.80 17.60 2.68
N PRO A 52 5.79 18.45 2.56
CA PRO A 52 4.52 18.24 3.26
C PRO A 52 3.83 16.97 2.74
N VAL A 53 3.19 16.23 3.65
CA VAL A 53 2.40 15.03 3.32
C VAL A 53 1.24 15.45 2.41
N PRO A 54 1.13 14.93 1.17
CA PRO A 54 -0.02 15.22 0.33
C PRO A 54 -1.28 14.60 0.94
N ALA A 55 -2.38 15.35 0.95
CA ALA A 55 -3.67 14.83 1.38
C ALA A 55 -4.12 13.71 0.42
N VAL A 56 -4.46 12.53 0.94
CA VAL A 56 -5.01 11.43 0.14
C VAL A 56 -6.45 11.79 -0.26
N PRO A 57 -6.75 11.95 -1.56
CA PRO A 57 -8.10 12.30 -2.01
C PRO A 57 -9.12 11.20 -1.68
N ASP A 58 -10.40 11.58 -1.60
CA ASP A 58 -11.51 10.63 -1.39
C ASP A 58 -11.71 9.76 -2.64
N LEU A 59 -10.92 8.70 -2.74
CA LEU A 59 -10.87 7.81 -3.89
C LEU A 59 -11.83 6.61 -3.74
N GLY A 60 -12.44 6.22 -4.86
CA GLY A 60 -13.15 4.96 -4.98
C GLY A 60 -12.19 3.75 -4.97
N ALA A 61 -12.71 2.56 -4.69
CA ALA A 61 -11.94 1.33 -4.48
C ALA A 61 -10.86 1.05 -5.55
N HIS A 62 -11.19 1.23 -6.84
CA HIS A 62 -10.21 1.01 -7.92
C HIS A 62 -9.11 2.06 -7.93
N ALA A 63 -9.46 3.33 -7.76
CA ALA A 63 -8.49 4.41 -7.69
C ALA A 63 -7.57 4.31 -6.44
N LEU A 64 -8.05 3.71 -5.34
CA LEU A 64 -7.19 3.40 -4.18
C LEU A 64 -6.09 2.41 -4.52
N VAL A 65 -6.36 1.41 -5.38
CA VAL A 65 -5.35 0.43 -5.80
C VAL A 65 -4.30 1.06 -6.70
N ASP A 66 -4.73 1.89 -7.63
CA ASP A 66 -3.80 2.63 -8.51
C ASP A 66 -2.94 3.60 -7.71
N GLN A 67 -3.52 4.29 -6.72
CA GLN A 67 -2.79 5.20 -5.84
C GLN A 67 -1.75 4.45 -4.97
N LEU A 68 -2.08 3.26 -4.47
CA LEU A 68 -1.13 2.42 -3.74
C LEU A 68 0.05 2.03 -4.62
N GLU A 69 -0.19 1.63 -5.87
CA GLU A 69 0.88 1.29 -6.82
C GLU A 69 1.82 2.48 -7.07
N VAL A 70 1.26 3.68 -7.29
CA VAL A 70 2.05 4.90 -7.48
C VAL A 70 2.90 5.21 -6.25
N LEU A 71 2.34 5.19 -5.05
CA LEU A 71 3.08 5.53 -3.83
C LEU A 71 4.15 4.51 -3.47
N PHE A 72 3.93 3.22 -3.72
CA PHE A 72 4.99 2.23 -3.56
C PHE A 72 6.16 2.46 -4.53
N ALA A 73 5.85 2.79 -5.79
CA ALA A 73 6.87 3.12 -6.78
C ALA A 73 7.63 4.41 -6.43
N ASP A 74 6.92 5.41 -5.90
CA ASP A 74 7.49 6.68 -5.48
C ASP A 74 8.40 6.50 -4.25
N ALA A 75 7.92 5.82 -3.20
CA ALA A 75 8.72 5.50 -2.02
C ALA A 75 10.01 4.73 -2.38
N ALA A 76 9.93 3.77 -3.30
CA ALA A 76 11.11 3.06 -3.79
C ALA A 76 12.07 3.97 -4.57
N ARG A 77 11.56 4.88 -5.40
CA ARG A 77 12.37 5.84 -6.17
C ARG A 77 13.03 6.89 -5.28
N SER A 78 12.34 7.33 -4.23
CA SER A 78 12.83 8.31 -3.26
C SER A 78 13.79 7.72 -2.22
N GLY A 79 14.08 6.42 -2.31
CA GLY A 79 15.09 5.75 -1.48
C GLY A 79 14.59 5.36 -0.08
N VAL A 80 13.27 5.27 0.13
CA VAL A 80 12.70 4.74 1.37
C VAL A 80 13.21 3.31 1.60
N ASP A 81 13.56 3.00 2.85
CA ASP A 81 14.09 1.68 3.24
C ASP A 81 13.17 0.54 2.72
N PRO A 82 13.69 -0.38 1.88
CA PRO A 82 12.93 -1.52 1.39
C PRO A 82 12.32 -2.38 2.50
N ALA A 83 12.96 -2.45 3.68
CA ALA A 83 12.41 -3.17 4.82
C ALA A 83 11.19 -2.47 5.42
N LEU A 84 11.13 -1.14 5.39
CA LEU A 84 9.95 -0.36 5.79
C LEU A 84 8.81 -0.56 4.78
N ILE A 85 9.10 -0.46 3.47
CA ILE A 85 8.12 -0.71 2.41
C ILE A 85 7.49 -2.10 2.55
N ARG A 86 8.30 -3.13 2.83
CA ARG A 86 7.79 -4.49 3.06
C ARG A 86 6.89 -4.57 4.30
N ARG A 87 7.29 -3.98 5.44
CA ARG A 87 6.45 -3.98 6.66
C ARG A 87 5.10 -3.30 6.43
N LEU A 88 5.09 -2.18 5.70
CA LEU A 88 3.86 -1.48 5.33
C LEU A 88 2.97 -2.35 4.41
N THR A 89 3.60 -3.05 3.46
CA THR A 89 2.92 -4.00 2.57
C THR A 89 2.29 -5.16 3.35
N ASP A 90 3.01 -5.75 4.29
CA ASP A 90 2.53 -6.87 5.13
C ASP A 90 1.39 -6.44 6.06
N ALA A 91 1.53 -5.26 6.68
CA ALA A 91 0.49 -4.69 7.54
C ALA A 91 -0.79 -4.38 6.76
N LEU A 92 -0.65 -3.86 5.54
CA LEU A 92 -1.78 -3.61 4.63
C LEU A 92 -2.43 -4.92 4.19
N ALA A 93 -1.65 -5.90 3.76
CA ALA A 93 -2.13 -7.23 3.39
C ALA A 93 -2.95 -7.88 4.52
N THR A 94 -2.46 -7.77 5.77
CA THR A 94 -3.16 -8.26 6.96
C THR A 94 -4.49 -7.54 7.16
N ARG A 95 -4.50 -6.19 7.16
CA ARG A 95 -5.72 -5.40 7.38
C ARG A 95 -6.77 -5.59 6.29
N LEU A 96 -6.35 -5.81 5.05
CA LEU A 96 -7.26 -6.06 3.93
C LEU A 96 -7.74 -7.52 3.84
N GLY A 97 -7.21 -8.41 4.69
CA GLY A 97 -7.45 -9.84 4.63
C GLY A 97 -6.99 -10.42 3.28
N VAL A 98 -5.82 -9.99 2.83
CA VAL A 98 -5.14 -10.42 1.60
C VAL A 98 -3.78 -11.00 1.99
N THR A 99 -3.76 -11.97 2.90
CA THR A 99 -2.53 -12.68 3.27
C THR A 99 -2.13 -13.66 2.17
N ALA A 100 -0.83 -13.99 2.10
CA ALA A 100 -0.21 -14.89 1.13
C ALA A 100 -1.05 -16.15 0.87
#